data_AF-A0AAC9XNF5-F1
#
_entry.id   AF-A0AAC9XNF5-F1
#
_cell.length_a   1.000
_cell.length_b   1.000
_cell.length_c   1.000
_cell.angle_alpha   90.00
_cell.angle_beta   90.00
_cell.angle_gamma   90.00
#
_symmetry.space_group_name_H-M   'P 1'
#
loop_
_entity.id
_entity.type
_entity.pdbx_description
1 polymer ?
#
loop_
_entity_poly.entity_id
_entity_poly.type
_entity_poly.pdbx_seq_one_letter_code
_entity_poly.pdbx_strand_id
1 'polypeptide(L)'
;MSYLRLLLLSACIATCYYALTIAAIGIAAARKVFWWLEWNNNFDFYHIAQNFIGIGLAALIPAYLISTYEPARKWLAIGLVIVLSMMLHGNINAAPWDPMGFVRFIEQTLFFGDIGSIGIFTEILLLPILWLIIFEHFSSSVTAPSTRHSTT
;
A
#
# COMPACT_ATOMS: atom_id res chain seq x y z
N MET A 1 -20.86 6.99 -6.78
CA MET A 1 -20.68 8.27 -6.04
C MET A 1 -20.37 9.44 -6.99
N SER A 2 -20.58 10.69 -6.54
CA SER A 2 -19.96 11.88 -7.20
C SER A 2 -18.44 11.81 -7.08
N TYR A 3 -17.70 12.28 -8.09
CA TYR A 3 -16.23 12.29 -8.10
C TYR A 3 -15.61 12.97 -6.86
N LEU A 4 -16.29 13.97 -6.32
CA LEU A 4 -15.85 14.67 -5.10
C LEU A 4 -15.89 13.75 -3.87
N ARG A 5 -16.91 12.90 -3.75
CA ARG A 5 -17.00 11.94 -2.63
C ARG A 5 -15.93 10.85 -2.74
N LEU A 6 -15.64 10.41 -3.97
CA LEU A 6 -14.58 9.45 -4.23
C LEU A 6 -13.21 10.02 -3.84
N LEU A 7 -12.93 11.26 -4.23
CA LEU A 7 -11.68 11.95 -3.88
C LEU A 7 -11.53 12.12 -2.37
N LEU A 8 -12.60 12.51 -1.65
CA LEU A 8 -12.57 12.63 -0.19
C LEU A 8 -12.33 11.28 0.50
N LEU A 9 -13.01 10.21 0.03
CA LEU A 9 -12.81 8.85 0.55
C LEU A 9 -11.36 8.40 0.33
N SER A 10 -10.83 8.55 -0.90
CA SER A 10 -9.44 8.22 -1.22
C SER A 10 -8.45 9.04 -0.40
N ALA A 11 -8.68 10.34 -0.17
CA ALA A 11 -7.81 11.17 0.65
C ALA A 11 -7.78 10.72 2.13
N CYS A 12 -8.95 10.35 2.68
CA CYS A 12 -9.04 9.80 4.03
C CYS A 12 -8.26 8.49 4.16
N ILE A 13 -8.50 7.55 3.24
CA ILE A 13 -7.81 6.26 3.20
C ILE A 13 -6.30 6.46 2.99
N ALA A 14 -5.89 7.38 2.11
CA ALA A 14 -4.50 7.70 1.85
C ALA A 14 -3.77 8.24 3.09
N THR A 15 -4.44 9.07 3.89
CA THR A 15 -3.89 9.62 5.14
C THR A 15 -3.67 8.50 6.17
N CYS A 16 -4.65 7.61 6.33
CA CYS A 16 -4.52 6.44 7.20
C CYS A 16 -3.40 5.49 6.73
N TYR A 17 -3.35 5.21 5.42
CA TYR A 17 -2.32 4.36 4.83
C TYR A 17 -0.93 4.96 4.98
N TYR A 18 -0.79 6.27 4.76
CA TYR A 18 0.44 7.04 5.01
C TYR A 18 0.91 6.91 6.47
N ALA A 19 0.03 7.16 7.44
CA ALA A 19 0.38 7.08 8.87
C ALA A 19 0.85 5.66 9.26
N LEU A 20 0.16 4.63 8.77
CA LEU A 20 0.52 3.23 9.04
C LEU A 20 1.83 2.83 8.37
N THR A 21 2.10 3.31 7.15
CA THR A 21 3.34 3.00 6.44
C THR A 21 4.55 3.71 7.05
N ILE A 22 4.41 4.95 7.52
CA ILE A 22 5.47 5.59 8.34
C ILE A 22 5.73 4.78 9.61
N ALA A 23 4.68 4.35 10.31
CA ALA A 23 4.84 3.54 11.52
C ALA A 23 5.57 2.22 11.19
N ALA A 24 5.18 1.53 10.12
CA ALA A 24 5.82 0.30 9.67
C ALA A 24 7.31 0.51 9.35
N ILE A 25 7.64 1.53 8.56
CA ILE A 25 9.02 1.89 8.20
C ILE A 25 9.82 2.24 9.46
N GLY A 26 9.23 3.01 10.39
CA GLY A 26 9.89 3.38 11.65
C GLY A 26 10.18 2.18 12.56
N ILE A 27 9.26 1.22 12.66
CA ILE A 27 9.47 0.01 13.47
C ILE A 27 10.52 -0.91 12.82
N ALA A 28 10.52 -1.03 11.49
CA ALA A 28 11.53 -1.77 10.74
C ALA A 28 12.92 -1.12 10.85
N ALA A 29 13.01 0.20 10.76
CA ALA A 29 14.25 0.96 11.00
C ALA A 29 14.76 0.78 12.44
N ALA A 30 13.86 0.68 13.42
CA ALA A 30 14.21 0.40 14.81
C ALA A 30 14.61 -1.07 15.08
N ARG A 31 14.63 -1.94 14.04
CA ARG A 31 14.88 -3.39 14.09
C ARG A 31 13.91 -4.17 15.00
N LYS A 32 12.74 -3.61 15.35
CA LYS A 32 11.87 -4.16 16.40
C LYS A 32 10.90 -5.24 15.93
N VAL A 33 10.68 -5.42 14.62
CA VAL A 33 9.65 -6.35 14.11
C VAL A 33 10.06 -7.82 14.20
N PHE A 34 11.34 -8.16 13.98
CA PHE A 34 11.83 -9.55 13.99
C PHE A 34 13.14 -9.73 14.76
N TRP A 35 13.20 -9.33 16.02
CA TRP A 35 14.38 -9.51 16.90
C TRP A 35 14.89 -10.96 17.02
N TRP A 36 14.15 -11.95 16.52
CA TRP A 36 14.50 -13.37 16.50
C TRP A 36 15.24 -13.84 15.23
N LEU A 37 15.31 -13.03 14.17
CA LEU A 37 15.83 -13.43 12.87
C LEU A 37 16.95 -12.49 12.42
N GLU A 38 17.99 -12.36 13.24
CA GLU A 38 19.19 -11.58 12.92
C GLU A 38 20.01 -12.28 11.82
N TRP A 39 19.71 -11.98 10.56
CA TRP A 39 20.53 -12.42 9.44
C TRP A 39 21.75 -11.51 9.31
N ASN A 40 22.85 -11.90 9.96
CA ASN A 40 24.06 -11.07 10.14
C ASN A 40 24.81 -10.70 8.83
N ASN A 41 24.46 -11.33 7.70
CA ASN A 41 25.21 -11.21 6.44
C ASN A 41 24.56 -10.34 5.35
N ASN A 42 23.31 -9.88 5.48
CA ASN A 42 22.67 -9.01 4.48
C ASN A 42 21.68 -8.03 5.13
N PHE A 43 22.23 -6.91 5.63
CA PHE A 43 21.49 -5.90 6.38
C PHE A 43 20.35 -5.26 5.57
N ASP A 44 20.60 -4.95 4.29
CA ASP A 44 19.63 -4.28 3.43
C ASP A 44 18.42 -5.18 3.11
N PHE A 45 18.66 -6.47 2.86
CA PHE A 45 17.61 -7.44 2.57
C PHE A 45 16.67 -7.63 3.76
N TYR A 46 17.23 -7.63 4.98
CA TYR A 46 16.45 -7.76 6.20
C TYR A 46 15.51 -6.56 6.41
N HIS A 47 16.00 -5.33 6.20
CA HIS A 47 15.16 -4.13 6.30
C HIS A 47 14.06 -4.09 5.25
N ILE A 48 14.36 -4.49 4.01
CA ILE A 48 13.37 -4.60 2.94
C ILE A 48 12.29 -5.64 3.31
N ALA A 49 12.68 -6.82 3.79
CA ALA A 49 11.72 -7.85 4.18
C ALA A 49 10.80 -7.40 5.35
N GLN A 50 11.33 -6.65 6.32
CA GLN A 50 10.52 -6.10 7.40
C GLN A 50 9.54 -5.02 6.91
N ASN A 51 10.00 -4.15 6.02
CA ASN A 51 9.14 -3.15 5.37
C ASN A 51 8.04 -3.83 4.56
N PHE A 52 8.37 -4.85 3.78
CA PHE A 52 7.40 -5.63 3.00
C PHE A 52 6.26 -6.17 3.86
N ILE A 53 6.57 -6.72 5.04
CA ILE A 53 5.54 -7.24 5.96
C ILE A 53 4.72 -6.09 6.55
N GLY A 54 5.37 -5.05 7.06
CA GLY A 54 4.68 -3.94 7.72
C GLY A 54 3.81 -3.13 6.75
N ILE A 55 4.36 -2.72 5.60
CA ILE A 55 3.65 -2.03 4.53
C ILE A 55 2.61 -2.96 3.90
N GLY A 56 2.90 -4.26 3.79
CA GLY A 56 1.96 -5.27 3.30
C GLY A 56 0.72 -5.38 4.17
N LEU A 57 0.89 -5.43 5.49
CA LEU A 57 -0.24 -5.41 6.42
C LEU A 57 -1.00 -4.08 6.37
N ALA A 58 -0.28 -2.95 6.29
CA ALA A 58 -0.90 -1.64 6.15
C ALA A 58 -1.71 -1.51 4.85
N ALA A 59 -1.25 -2.11 3.75
CA ALA A 59 -1.86 -2.08 2.42
C ALA A 59 -3.15 -2.90 2.33
N LEU A 60 -3.41 -3.78 3.30
CA LEU A 60 -4.64 -4.55 3.38
C LEU A 60 -5.85 -3.63 3.63
N ILE A 61 -5.67 -2.58 4.43
CA ILE A 61 -6.72 -1.59 4.75
C ILE A 61 -7.25 -0.86 3.52
N PRO A 62 -6.41 -0.17 2.72
CA PRO A 62 -6.91 0.53 1.53
C PRO A 62 -7.55 -0.45 0.54
N ALA A 63 -6.96 -1.64 0.34
CA ALA A 63 -7.51 -2.63 -0.57
C ALA A 63 -8.89 -3.15 -0.12
N TYR A 64 -9.08 -3.43 1.17
CA TYR A 64 -10.34 -3.92 1.73
C TYR A 64 -11.44 -2.85 1.71
N LEU A 65 -11.11 -1.62 2.13
CA LEU A 65 -12.08 -0.52 2.13
C LEU A 65 -12.52 -0.18 0.71
N ILE A 66 -11.60 -0.16 -0.26
CA ILE A 66 -11.95 0.13 -1.65
C ILE A 66 -12.77 -0.99 -2.28
N SER A 67 -12.41 -2.26 -2.05
CA SER A 67 -13.18 -3.40 -2.58
C SER A 67 -14.61 -3.44 -2.03
N THR A 68 -14.80 -3.01 -0.77
CA THR A 68 -16.10 -3.02 -0.10
C THR A 68 -16.96 -1.80 -0.45
N TYR A 69 -16.40 -0.59 -0.41
CA TYR A 69 -17.18 0.66 -0.53
C TYR A 69 -17.26 1.20 -1.96
N GLU A 70 -16.29 0.91 -2.84
CA GLU A 70 -16.24 1.42 -4.22
C GLU A 70 -15.87 0.33 -5.26
N PRO A 71 -16.60 -0.80 -5.32
CA PRO A 71 -16.25 -1.91 -6.21
C PRO A 71 -16.27 -1.53 -7.70
N ALA A 72 -17.16 -0.62 -8.10
CA ALA A 72 -17.30 -0.19 -9.49
C ALA A 72 -16.13 0.69 -10.00
N ARG A 73 -15.42 1.38 -9.10
CA ARG A 73 -14.32 2.31 -9.43
C ARG A 73 -13.03 2.01 -8.67
N LYS A 74 -12.88 0.77 -8.21
CA LYS A 74 -11.79 0.33 -7.34
C LYS A 74 -10.39 0.69 -7.85
N TRP A 75 -10.15 0.56 -9.15
CA TRP A 75 -8.85 0.88 -9.78
C TRP A 75 -8.53 2.38 -9.75
N LEU A 76 -9.54 3.23 -9.91
CA LEU A 76 -9.35 4.67 -9.79
C LEU A 76 -9.18 5.08 -8.32
N ALA A 77 -9.95 4.47 -7.43
CA ALA A 77 -9.86 4.73 -5.99
C ALA A 77 -8.49 4.34 -5.41
N ILE A 78 -7.96 3.17 -5.79
CA ILE A 78 -6.65 2.69 -5.33
C ILE A 78 -5.52 3.51 -5.93
N GLY A 79 -5.62 3.91 -7.21
CA GLY A 79 -4.66 4.81 -7.85
C GLY A 79 -4.60 6.16 -7.14
N LEU A 80 -5.75 6.74 -6.79
CA LEU A 80 -5.80 7.97 -6.00
C LEU A 80 -5.18 7.79 -4.62
N VAL A 81 -5.48 6.69 -3.93
CA VAL A 81 -4.88 6.40 -2.61
C VAL A 81 -3.35 6.34 -2.71
N ILE A 82 -2.82 5.61 -3.69
CA ILE A 82 -1.36 5.47 -3.88
C ILE A 82 -0.72 6.83 -4.17
N VAL A 83 -1.25 7.58 -5.13
CA VAL A 83 -0.68 8.89 -5.52
C VAL A 83 -0.72 9.87 -4.35
N LEU A 84 -1.83 9.93 -3.61
CA LEU A 84 -1.95 10.80 -2.45
C LEU A 84 -1.03 10.36 -1.31
N SER A 85 -0.88 9.06 -1.06
CA SER A 85 0.06 8.56 -0.05
C SER A 85 1.52 8.84 -0.42
N MET A 86 1.91 8.68 -1.69
CA MET A 86 3.25 9.05 -2.18
C MET A 86 3.50 10.55 -2.00
N MET A 87 2.51 11.39 -2.32
CA MET A 87 2.60 12.83 -2.11
C MET A 87 2.78 13.19 -0.63
N LEU A 88 2.09 12.50 0.28
CA LEU A 88 2.25 12.68 1.73
C LEU A 88 3.64 12.25 2.20
N HIS A 89 4.15 11.10 1.72
CA HIS A 89 5.50 10.61 2.03
C HIS A 89 6.59 11.60 1.62
N GLY A 90 6.54 12.17 0.41
CA GLY A 90 7.52 13.17 -0.01
C GLY A 90 7.39 14.53 0.68
N ASN A 91 6.35 14.74 1.49
CA ASN A 91 6.13 15.93 2.30
C ASN A 91 6.22 15.67 3.81
N ILE A 92 6.87 14.58 4.24
CA ILE A 92 6.98 14.24 5.67
C ILE A 92 7.57 15.39 6.53
N ASN A 93 8.47 16.19 5.94
CA ASN A 93 9.11 17.35 6.58
C ASN A 93 8.64 18.70 6.00
N ALA A 94 7.56 18.72 5.24
CA ALA A 94 7.07 19.90 4.53
C ALA A 94 5.56 20.11 4.77
N ALA A 95 4.97 21.06 4.04
CA ALA A 95 3.54 21.27 4.11
C ALA A 95 2.79 20.02 3.59
N PRO A 96 1.84 19.46 4.35
CA PRO A 96 1.04 18.36 3.86
C PRO A 96 0.21 18.83 2.66
N TRP A 97 -0.02 17.93 1.70
CA TRP A 97 -0.78 18.19 0.45
C TRP A 97 -0.10 19.11 -0.58
N ASP A 98 1.18 19.46 -0.41
CA ASP A 98 1.97 20.10 -1.48
C ASP A 98 2.14 19.11 -2.66
N PRO A 99 1.65 19.41 -3.87
CA PRO A 99 1.78 18.51 -5.02
C PRO A 99 3.23 18.19 -5.38
N MET A 100 4.18 19.06 -5.02
CA MET A 100 5.61 18.80 -5.19
C MET A 100 6.08 17.59 -4.37
N GLY A 101 5.34 17.20 -3.33
CA GLY A 101 5.63 16.01 -2.53
C GLY A 101 5.68 14.73 -3.36
N PHE A 102 4.87 14.61 -4.41
CA PHE A 102 4.93 13.42 -5.27
C PHE A 102 6.27 13.34 -6.01
N VAL A 103 6.74 14.47 -6.54
CA VAL A 103 8.03 14.56 -7.23
C VAL A 103 9.18 14.28 -6.26
N ARG A 104 9.16 14.91 -5.07
CA ARG A 104 10.15 14.68 -4.01
C ARG A 104 10.21 13.21 -3.62
N PHE A 105 9.06 12.55 -3.47
CA PHE A 105 9.00 11.14 -3.14
C PHE A 105 9.68 10.29 -4.21
N ILE A 106 9.35 10.49 -5.49
CA ILE A 106 9.97 9.75 -6.60
C ILE A 106 11.47 10.02 -6.66
N GLU A 107 11.90 11.27 -6.58
CA GLU A 107 13.32 11.62 -6.63
C GLU A 107 14.09 10.97 -5.49
N GLN A 108 13.60 11.09 -4.25
CA GLN A 108 14.29 10.60 -3.06
C GLN A 108 14.26 9.08 -2.94
N THR A 109 13.24 8.41 -3.46
CA THR A 109 13.10 6.95 -3.29
C THR A 109 13.54 6.15 -4.50
N LEU A 110 13.24 6.59 -5.71
CA LEU A 110 13.48 5.84 -6.94
C LEU A 110 14.76 6.25 -7.67
N PHE A 111 15.07 7.56 -7.76
CA PHE A 111 16.20 8.05 -8.54
C PHE A 111 17.48 8.25 -7.74
N PHE A 112 17.36 8.80 -6.53
CA PHE A 112 18.48 9.09 -5.64
C PHE A 112 18.47 8.23 -4.37
N GLY A 113 17.50 7.33 -4.24
CA GLY A 113 17.35 6.43 -3.11
C GLY A 113 18.33 5.25 -3.17
N ASP A 114 18.64 4.71 -1.99
CA ASP A 114 19.33 3.42 -1.87
C ASP A 114 18.38 2.25 -2.17
N ILE A 115 18.90 1.02 -2.13
CA ILE A 115 18.10 -0.18 -2.45
C ILE A 115 16.90 -0.36 -1.50
N GLY A 116 17.03 0.08 -0.25
CA GLY A 116 15.93 0.08 0.73
C GLY A 116 14.84 1.07 0.36
N SER A 117 15.22 2.26 -0.10
CA SER A 117 14.30 3.31 -0.55
C SER A 117 13.55 2.91 -1.82
N ILE A 118 14.22 2.25 -2.77
CA ILE A 118 13.59 1.65 -3.95
C ILE A 118 12.59 0.55 -3.53
N GLY A 119 12.94 -0.23 -2.51
CA GLY A 119 12.05 -1.20 -1.87
C GLY A 119 10.77 -0.54 -1.34
N ILE A 120 10.91 0.51 -0.53
CA ILE A 120 9.77 1.27 0.02
C ILE A 120 8.87 1.84 -1.09
N PHE A 121 9.46 2.43 -2.13
CA PHE A 121 8.71 2.92 -3.30
C PHE A 121 7.86 1.80 -3.92
N THR A 122 8.49 0.67 -4.16
CA THR A 122 7.87 -0.50 -4.80
C THR A 122 6.77 -1.09 -3.92
N GLU A 123 6.98 -1.16 -2.61
CA GLU A 123 6.03 -1.68 -1.65
C GLU A 123 4.78 -0.79 -1.51
N ILE A 124 4.97 0.53 -1.42
CA ILE A 124 3.86 1.50 -1.36
C ILE A 124 3.03 1.47 -2.65
N LEU A 125 3.67 1.26 -3.80
CA LEU A 125 3.01 1.17 -5.09
C LEU A 125 2.26 -0.16 -5.29
N LEU A 126 2.94 -1.29 -5.06
CA LEU A 126 2.47 -2.60 -5.51
C LEU A 126 1.64 -3.34 -4.48
N LEU A 127 1.89 -3.18 -3.18
CA LEU A 127 1.18 -3.97 -2.16
C LEU A 127 -0.32 -3.67 -2.08
N PRO A 128 -0.79 -2.41 -2.19
CA PRO A 128 -2.22 -2.13 -2.25
C PRO A 128 -2.90 -2.74 -3.48
N ILE A 129 -2.18 -2.77 -4.62
CA ILE A 129 -2.65 -3.39 -5.87
C ILE A 129 -2.75 -4.91 -5.71
N LEU A 130 -1.72 -5.52 -5.15
CA LEU A 130 -1.64 -6.97 -4.94
C LEU A 130 -2.77 -7.45 -4.03
N TRP A 131 -3.04 -6.76 -2.92
CA TRP A 131 -4.19 -7.08 -2.07
C TRP A 131 -5.53 -6.91 -2.78
N LEU A 132 -5.69 -5.88 -3.61
CA LEU A 132 -6.93 -5.66 -4.34
C LEU A 132 -7.20 -6.81 -5.34
N ILE A 133 -6.15 -7.29 -6.03
CA ILE A 133 -6.23 -8.46 -6.92
C ILE A 133 -6.61 -9.72 -6.12
N ILE A 134 -5.98 -9.93 -4.95
CA ILE A 134 -6.30 -11.07 -4.08
C ILE A 134 -7.77 -11.06 -3.67
N PHE A 135 -8.30 -9.91 -3.23
CA PHE A 135 -9.71 -9.78 -2.84
C PHE A 135 -10.67 -10.02 -4.00
N GLU A 136 -10.32 -9.59 -5.21
CA GLU A 136 -11.11 -9.86 -6.41
C GLU A 136 -11.16 -11.35 -6.71
N HIS A 137 -10.02 -12.03 -6.66
CA HIS A 137 -9.94 -13.47 -6.89
C HIS A 137 -10.82 -14.27 -5.89
N PHE A 138 -10.74 -13.93 -4.60
CA PHE A 138 -11.56 -14.57 -3.59
C PHE A 138 -13.06 -14.28 -3.79
N SER A 139 -13.42 -13.05 -4.11
CA SER A 139 -14.82 -12.68 -4.34
C SER A 139 -15.42 -13.45 -5.52
N SER A 140 -14.68 -13.58 -6.64
CA SER A 140 -15.13 -14.34 -7.81
C SER A 140 -15.31 -15.83 -7.52
N SER A 141 -14.42 -16.42 -6.71
CA SER A 141 -14.49 -17.84 -6.35
C SER A 141 -15.72 -18.21 -5.51
N VAL A 142 -16.24 -17.28 -4.70
CA VAL A 142 -17.42 -17.50 -3.85
C VAL A 142 -18.73 -17.40 -4.63
N THR A 143 -18.78 -16.60 -5.69
CA THR A 143 -19.98 -16.41 -6.53
C THR A 143 -20.12 -17.39 -7.68
N ALA A 144 -19.16 -18.28 -7.92
CA ALA A 144 -19.30 -19.32 -8.95
C ALA A 144 -20.37 -20.33 -8.51
N PRO A 145 -21.52 -20.45 -9.20
CA PRO A 145 -22.51 -21.46 -8.87
C PRO A 145 -21.88 -22.84 -9.10
N SER A 146 -21.96 -23.72 -8.10
CA SER A 146 -21.61 -25.12 -8.31
C SER A 146 -22.59 -25.69 -9.33
N THR A 147 -22.20 -25.78 -10.59
CA THR A 147 -22.86 -26.63 -11.59
C THR A 147 -22.55 -28.08 -11.23
N ARG A 148 -23.14 -28.57 -10.12
CA ARG A 148 -23.31 -30.01 -9.93
C ARG A 148 -24.46 -30.43 -10.82
N HIS A 149 -24.11 -31.00 -11.95
CA HIS A 149 -25.02 -31.75 -12.79
C HIS A 149 -25.77 -32.77 -11.93
N SER A 150 -27.08 -32.57 -11.79
CA SER A 150 -28.02 -33.62 -11.47
C SER A 150 -28.16 -34.51 -12.71
N THR A 151 -27.37 -35.57 -12.78
CA THR A 151 -27.69 -36.71 -13.66
C THR A 151 -28.60 -37.63 -12.88
N THR A 152 -29.87 -37.59 -13.28
CA THR A 152 -30.90 -38.62 -13.13
C THR A 152 -30.40 -40.01 -13.47
#